data_AF-A0A8B4Q4U2-F1
#
_entry.id   AF-A0A8B4Q4U2-F1
#
_cell.length_a   1.000
_cell.length_b   1.000
_cell.length_c   1.000
_cell.angle_alpha   90.00
_cell.angle_beta   90.00
_cell.angle_gamma   90.00
#
_symmetry.space_group_name_H-M   'P 1'
#
loop_
_entity.id
_entity.type
_entity.pdbx_description
1 polymer ?
#
loop_
_entity_poly.entity_id
_entity_poly.type
_entity_poly.pdbx_seq_one_letter_code
_entity_poly.pdbx_strand_id
1 'polypeptide(L)'
;MNSNEYVLIRIKNLLQEQGKSYQDLSKETGISKSLIGHMLSGERVMKPERLVSISKALNTEMEDLLKVEETNEPLEIVFRGQTTTRQSKRAFESVLFAIEDYVTMKQVK
;
A
#
# COMPACT_ATOMS: atom_id res chain seq x y z
N MET A 1 -0.87 1.83 5.98
CA MET A 1 -2.12 2.17 5.24
C MET A 1 -3.06 0.98 5.30
N ASN A 2 -4.35 1.20 5.55
CA ASN A 2 -5.37 0.14 5.45
C ASN A 2 -5.66 -0.12 3.96
N SER A 3 -5.96 -1.37 3.55
CA SER A 3 -6.25 -1.72 2.15
C SER A 3 -7.35 -0.86 1.53
N ASN A 4 -8.36 -0.46 2.32
CA ASN A 4 -9.41 0.44 1.85
C ASN A 4 -8.85 1.83 1.49
N GLU A 5 -7.95 2.38 2.30
CA GLU A 5 -7.36 3.70 2.10
C GLU A 5 -6.51 3.76 0.82
N TYR A 6 -5.78 2.68 0.53
CA TYR A 6 -5.02 2.54 -0.71
C TYR A 6 -5.93 2.62 -1.95
N VAL A 7 -7.04 1.89 -1.95
CA VAL A 7 -8.00 1.88 -3.08
C VAL A 7 -8.57 3.28 -3.31
N LEU A 8 -8.90 4.02 -2.24
CA LEU A 8 -9.43 5.38 -2.36
C LEU A 8 -8.39 6.34 -2.96
N ILE A 9 -7.13 6.25 -2.55
CA ILE A 9 -6.03 7.05 -3.11
C ILE A 9 -5.85 6.70 -4.58
N ARG A 10 -5.82 5.41 -4.93
CA ARG A 10 -5.66 4.96 -6.32
C ARG A 10 -6.76 5.49 -7.23
N ILE A 11 -8.02 5.42 -6.79
CA ILE A 11 -9.16 5.95 -7.54
C ILE A 11 -9.03 7.47 -7.74
N LYS A 12 -8.60 8.22 -6.72
CA LYS A 12 -8.38 9.67 -6.84
C LYS A 12 -7.26 10.01 -7.83
N ASN A 13 -6.17 9.27 -7.79
CA ASN A 13 -5.05 9.47 -8.73
C ASN A 13 -5.49 9.20 -10.17
N LEU A 14 -6.20 8.10 -10.42
CA LEU A 14 -6.74 7.79 -11.75
C LEU A 14 -7.72 8.87 -12.26
N LEU A 15 -8.56 9.42 -11.39
CA LEU A 15 -9.45 10.54 -11.75
C LEU A 15 -8.65 11.79 -12.16
N GLN A 16 -7.57 12.09 -11.45
CA GLN A 16 -6.68 13.22 -11.78
C GLN A 16 -5.93 12.98 -13.09
N GLU A 17 -5.36 11.79 -13.28
CA GLU A 17 -4.65 11.39 -14.50
C GLU A 17 -5.55 11.47 -15.74
N GLN A 18 -6.81 11.07 -15.60
CA GLN A 18 -7.80 11.10 -16.68
C GLN A 18 -8.54 12.45 -16.81
N GLY A 19 -8.26 13.42 -15.94
CA GLY A 19 -8.96 14.71 -15.90
C GLY A 19 -10.48 14.59 -15.63
N LYS A 20 -10.92 13.48 -15.01
CA LYS A 20 -12.33 13.19 -14.73
C LYS A 20 -12.76 13.78 -13.39
N SER A 21 -13.95 14.37 -13.36
CA SER A 21 -14.56 14.84 -12.13
C SER A 21 -15.42 13.75 -11.46
N TYR A 22 -15.81 13.96 -10.21
CA TYR A 22 -16.79 13.09 -9.54
C TYR A 22 -18.17 13.11 -10.23
N GLN A 23 -18.49 14.17 -10.98
CA GLN A 23 -19.72 14.23 -11.78
C GLN A 23 -19.63 13.28 -12.98
N ASP A 24 -18.46 13.15 -13.58
CA ASP A 24 -18.25 12.26 -14.73
C ASP A 24 -18.29 10.80 -14.27
N LEU A 25 -17.60 10.50 -13.17
CA LEU A 25 -17.70 9.18 -12.54
C LEU A 25 -19.15 8.84 -12.14
N SER A 26 -19.93 9.82 -11.67
CA SER A 26 -21.35 9.64 -11.36
C SER A 26 -22.17 9.23 -12.60
N LYS A 27 -21.94 9.90 -13.74
CA LYS A 27 -22.63 9.59 -15.00
C LYS A 27 -22.27 8.20 -15.53
N GLU A 28 -20.99 7.84 -15.47
CA GLU A 28 -20.49 6.57 -16.01
C GLU A 28 -20.88 5.37 -15.14
N THR A 29 -20.92 5.53 -13.82
CA THR A 29 -21.19 4.44 -12.88
C THR A 29 -22.66 4.31 -12.49
N GLY A 30 -23.48 5.33 -12.76
CA GLY A 30 -24.86 5.43 -12.26
C GLY A 30 -24.95 5.65 -10.74
N ILE A 31 -23.84 5.95 -10.08
CA ILE A 31 -23.76 6.22 -8.64
C ILE A 31 -23.96 7.71 -8.43
N SER A 32 -24.74 8.12 -7.41
CA SER A 32 -24.90 9.55 -7.14
C SER A 32 -23.57 10.21 -6.74
N LYS A 33 -23.36 11.45 -7.19
CA LYS A 33 -22.16 12.25 -6.84
C LYS A 33 -21.91 12.32 -5.33
N SER A 34 -22.96 12.49 -4.53
CA SER A 34 -22.85 12.51 -3.06
C SER A 34 -22.32 11.19 -2.52
N LEU A 35 -22.83 10.05 -3.00
CA LEU A 35 -22.37 8.74 -2.56
C LEU A 35 -20.91 8.49 -2.98
N ILE A 36 -20.51 8.92 -4.19
CA ILE A 36 -19.10 8.89 -4.61
C ILE A 36 -18.24 9.72 -3.66
N GLY A 37 -18.68 10.93 -3.30
CA GLY A 37 -18.00 11.79 -2.34
C GLY A 37 -17.77 11.11 -0.99
N HIS A 38 -18.82 10.53 -0.39
CA HIS A 38 -18.72 9.83 0.89
C HIS A 38 -17.85 8.57 0.84
N MET A 39 -17.80 7.87 -0.30
CA MET A 39 -16.91 6.73 -0.47
C MET A 39 -15.46 7.19 -0.59
N LEU A 40 -15.18 8.22 -1.41
CA LEU A 40 -13.83 8.74 -1.63
C LEU A 40 -13.28 9.56 -0.46
N SER A 41 -14.13 10.06 0.45
CA SER A 41 -13.70 10.65 1.72
C SER A 41 -13.34 9.60 2.78
N GLY A 42 -13.69 8.32 2.56
CA GLY A 42 -13.47 7.25 3.53
C GLY A 42 -14.52 7.16 4.64
N GLU A 43 -15.54 8.04 4.63
CA GLU A 43 -16.67 8.00 5.57
C GLU A 43 -17.51 6.73 5.41
N ARG A 44 -17.53 6.16 4.20
CA ARG A 44 -18.27 4.94 3.89
C ARG A 44 -17.40 3.91 3.18
N VAL A 45 -17.38 2.69 3.74
CA VAL A 45 -16.72 1.54 3.11
C VAL A 45 -17.38 1.24 1.76
N MET A 46 -16.55 1.15 0.71
CA MET A 46 -17.00 0.82 -0.63
C MET A 46 -17.28 -0.67 -0.74
N LYS A 47 -18.46 -1.03 -1.26
CA LYS A 47 -18.81 -2.43 -1.51
C LYS A 47 -18.08 -2.96 -2.77
N PRO A 48 -17.76 -4.26 -2.84
CA PRO A 48 -17.09 -4.86 -4.01
C PRO A 48 -17.80 -4.57 -5.33
N GLU A 49 -19.13 -4.66 -5.35
CA GLU A 49 -19.96 -4.35 -6.53
C GLU A 49 -19.70 -2.94 -7.09
N ARG A 50 -19.49 -1.97 -6.20
CA ARG A 50 -19.24 -0.57 -6.58
C ARG A 50 -17.81 -0.37 -7.06
N LEU A 51 -16.86 -1.12 -6.51
CA LEU A 51 -15.50 -1.17 -7.01
C LEU A 51 -15.47 -1.63 -8.47
N VAL A 52 -16.24 -2.67 -8.81
CA VAL A 52 -16.35 -3.18 -10.19
C VAL A 52 -16.96 -2.13 -11.12
N SER A 53 -18.00 -1.40 -10.69
CA SER A 53 -18.56 -0.31 -11.50
C SER A 53 -17.55 0.80 -11.75
N ILE A 54 -16.77 1.16 -10.73
CA ILE A 54 -15.77 2.23 -10.81
C ILE A 54 -14.58 1.79 -11.66
N SER A 55 -14.11 0.55 -11.54
CA SER A 55 -12.99 0.04 -12.36
C SER A 55 -13.34 0.10 -13.86
N LYS A 56 -14.57 -0.29 -14.22
CA LYS A 56 -15.10 -0.18 -15.58
C LYS A 56 -15.17 1.27 -16.06
N ALA A 57 -15.65 2.20 -15.23
CA ALA A 57 -15.73 3.62 -15.58
C ALA A 57 -14.33 4.27 -15.76
N LEU A 58 -13.36 3.83 -14.96
CA LEU A 58 -11.97 4.29 -15.06
C LEU A 58 -11.14 3.50 -16.09
N ASN A 59 -11.76 2.57 -16.82
CA ASN A 59 -11.11 1.72 -17.82
C ASN A 59 -9.85 1.00 -17.27
N THR A 60 -9.99 0.44 -16.07
CA THR A 60 -8.94 -0.30 -15.34
C THR A 60 -9.48 -1.61 -14.80
N GLU A 61 -8.60 -2.58 -14.55
CA GLU A 61 -9.00 -3.85 -13.95
C GLU A 61 -9.20 -3.70 -12.43
N MET A 62 -10.05 -4.57 -11.87
CA MET A 62 -10.30 -4.55 -10.43
C MET A 62 -9.03 -4.85 -9.63
N GLU A 63 -8.17 -5.75 -10.14
CA GLU A 63 -6.89 -6.05 -9.50
C GLU A 63 -6.00 -4.81 -9.40
N ASP A 64 -5.97 -3.93 -10.41
CA ASP A 64 -5.12 -2.74 -10.41
C ASP A 64 -5.54 -1.69 -9.36
N LEU A 65 -6.84 -1.64 -9.03
CA LEU A 65 -7.33 -0.81 -7.93
C LEU A 65 -6.91 -1.34 -6.56
N LEU A 66 -6.78 -2.66 -6.44
CA LEU A 66 -6.44 -3.37 -5.21
C LEU A 66 -4.94 -3.61 -5.05
N LYS A 67 -4.18 -3.52 -6.14
CA LYS A 67 -2.76 -3.80 -6.21
C LYS A 67 -2.03 -2.73 -5.43
N VAL A 68 -1.68 -3.04 -4.18
CA VAL A 68 -0.71 -2.27 -3.43
C VAL A 68 0.55 -2.30 -4.27
N GLU A 69 0.96 -1.16 -4.82
CA GLU A 69 2.29 -1.04 -5.40
C GLU A 69 3.24 -1.47 -4.29
N GLU A 70 3.91 -2.61 -4.48
CA GLU A 70 5.04 -2.99 -3.66
C GLU A 70 6.03 -1.85 -3.82
N THR A 71 6.03 -0.94 -2.85
CA THR A 71 7.04 0.08 -2.80
C THR A 71 8.35 -0.70 -2.75
N ASN A 72 9.17 -0.54 -3.78
CA ASN A 72 10.59 -0.94 -3.76
C ASN A 72 11.38 -0.10 -2.74
N GLU A 73 10.71 0.46 -1.73
CA GLU A 73 11.37 0.97 -0.55
C GLU A 73 12.05 -0.24 0.09
N PRO A 74 13.38 -0.22 0.24
CA PRO A 74 14.08 -1.33 0.86
C PRO A 74 13.46 -1.55 2.24
N LEU A 75 13.01 -2.77 2.50
CA LEU A 75 12.49 -3.16 3.80
C LEU A 75 13.56 -2.86 4.86
N GLU A 76 13.30 -1.89 5.73
CA GLU A 76 14.20 -1.59 6.83
C GLU A 76 13.95 -2.61 7.96
N ILE A 77 14.94 -3.46 8.22
CA ILE A 77 14.91 -4.39 9.36
C ILE A 77 15.37 -3.63 10.60
N VAL A 78 14.41 -3.21 11.42
CA VAL A 78 14.69 -2.59 12.73
C VAL A 78 14.68 -3.66 13.82
N PHE A 79 15.85 -3.93 14.41
CA PHE A 79 15.93 -4.75 15.62
C PHE A 79 15.30 -4.01 16.80
N ARG A 80 14.21 -4.55 17.34
CA ARG A 80 13.54 -3.99 18.52
C ARG A 80 14.22 -4.46 19.79
N GLY A 81 14.70 -3.52 20.61
CA GLY A 81 15.29 -3.77 21.92
C GLY A 81 16.57 -2.96 22.14
N GLN A 82 17.05 -2.92 23.38
CA GLN A 82 18.32 -2.26 23.74
C GLN A 82 19.14 -3.18 24.64
N THR A 83 20.44 -3.22 24.40
CA THR A 83 21.39 -3.87 25.33
C THR A 83 21.71 -2.91 26.45
N THR A 84 21.44 -3.28 27.70
CA THR A 84 21.66 -2.42 28.87
C THR A 84 23.01 -2.66 29.54
N THR A 85 23.66 -3.79 29.28
CA THR A 85 24.94 -4.16 29.91
C THR A 85 26.05 -4.38 28.89
N ARG A 86 27.31 -4.21 29.34
CA ARG A 86 28.50 -4.49 28.52
C ARG A 86 28.54 -5.93 28.01
N GLN A 87 28.10 -6.88 28.82
CA GLN A 87 28.06 -8.29 28.44
C GLN A 87 27.01 -8.54 27.34
N SER A 88 25.81 -7.99 27.49
CA SER A 88 24.76 -8.09 26.46
C SER A 88 25.17 -7.44 25.14
N LYS A 89 25.90 -6.31 25.19
CA LYS A 89 26.40 -5.63 23.99
C LYS A 89 27.40 -6.51 23.23
N ARG A 90 28.38 -7.09 23.93
CA ARG A 90 29.37 -8.00 23.33
C ARG A 90 28.74 -9.27 22.73
N ALA A 91 27.76 -9.84 23.43
CA ALA A 91 27.04 -11.01 22.92
C ALA A 91 26.28 -10.68 21.63
N PHE A 92 25.62 -9.53 21.58
CA PHE A 92 24.92 -9.05 20.39
C PHE A 92 25.87 -8.78 19.21
N GLU A 93 26.99 -8.09 19.46
CA GLU A 93 28.03 -7.86 18.44
C GLU A 93 28.60 -9.18 17.87
N SER A 94 28.76 -10.21 18.72
CA SER A 94 29.24 -11.52 18.28
C SER A 94 28.24 -12.23 17.36
N VAL A 95 26.94 -12.10 17.64
CA VAL A 95 25.87 -12.65 16.79
C VAL A 95 25.82 -11.89 15.46
N LEU A 96 25.92 -10.56 15.49
CA LEU A 96 25.92 -9.75 14.28
C LEU A 96 27.09 -10.14 13.35
N PHE A 97 28.29 -10.28 13.92
CA PHE A 97 29.47 -10.74 13.19
C PHE A 97 29.27 -12.11 12.53
N ALA A 98 28.69 -13.08 13.26
CA ALA A 98 28.43 -14.42 12.71
C ALA A 98 27.41 -14.41 11.56
N ILE A 99 26.40 -13.53 11.63
CA ILE A 99 25.42 -13.34 10.54
C ILE A 99 26.10 -12.75 9.31
N GLU A 100 26.90 -11.70 9.49
CA GLU A 100 27.62 -11.03 8.40
C GLU A 100 28.60 -11.97 7.69
N ASP A 101 29.35 -12.75 8.46
CA ASP A 101 30.28 -13.75 7.93
C ASP A 101 29.54 -14.80 7.08
N TYR A 102 28.44 -15.37 7.61
CA TYR A 102 27.63 -16.34 6.88
C TYR A 102 27.04 -15.78 5.57
N VAL A 103 26.50 -14.57 5.60
CA VAL A 103 25.94 -13.91 4.41
C VAL A 103 27.03 -13.69 3.37
N THR A 104 28.19 -13.18 3.79
CA THR A 104 29.33 -12.91 2.91
C THR A 104 29.83 -14.20 2.25
N MET A 105 29.96 -15.29 3.02
CA MET A 105 30.37 -16.60 2.49
C MET A 105 29.38 -17.17 1.47
N LYS A 106 28.09 -16.88 1.59
CA LYS A 106 27.06 -17.33 0.64
C LYS A 106 27.06 -16.59 -0.69
N GLN A 107 27.56 -15.35 -0.74
CA GLN A 107 27.60 -14.54 -1.96
C GLN A 107 28.84 -14.82 -2.85
N VAL A 108 29.81 -15.59 -2.36
CA VAL A 108 31.05 -15.96 -3.08
C VAL A 108 30.93 -17.29 -3.84
N LYS A 109 29.71 -17.83 -4.00
CA LYS A 109 29.40 -18.99 -4.86
C LYS A 109 28.54 -18.57 -6.04
#